data_AF-A0A4V3CYM8-F1
#
_entry.id   AF-A0A4V3CYM8-F1
#
_cell.length_a   1.000
_cell.length_b   1.000
_cell.length_c   1.000
_cell.angle_alpha   90.00
_cell.angle_beta   90.00
_cell.angle_gamma   90.00
#
_symmetry.space_group_name_H-M   'P 1'
#
loop_
_entity.id
_entity.type
_entity.pdbx_description
1 polymer ?
#
loop_
_entity_poly.entity_id
_entity_poly.type
_entity_poly.pdbx_seq_one_letter_code
_entity_poly.pdbx_strand_id
1 'polypeptide(L)' 'MTGGYSIPPGRSHGRELYLRCRACAEEIGPVFRVPAKCPKCQAPKSELAKVERR' A
#
# COMPACT_ATOMS: atom_id res chain seq x y z
N MET A 1 -32.43 -26.36 -8.00
CA MET A 1 -32.21 -25.17 -7.15
C MET A 1 -30.85 -24.60 -7.50
N THR A 2 -30.83 -23.64 -8.41
CA THR A 2 -29.62 -23.00 -8.93
C THR A 2 -29.30 -21.84 -8.00
N GLY A 3 -28.35 -22.00 -7.09
CA GLY A 3 -28.08 -20.98 -6.08
C GLY A 3 -26.71 -21.19 -5.47
N GLY A 4 -25.71 -20.55 -6.05
CA GLY A 4 -24.35 -20.60 -5.54
C GLY A 4 -23.31 -20.27 -6.59
N TYR A 5 -23.56 -19.25 -7.43
CA TYR A 5 -22.45 -18.55 -8.06
C TYR A 5 -21.65 -17.93 -6.91
N SER A 6 -20.60 -18.62 -6.49
CA SER A 6 -19.54 -18.05 -5.66
C SER A 6 -18.98 -16.89 -6.46
N ILE A 7 -19.54 -15.70 -6.25
CA ILE A 7 -19.00 -14.43 -6.70
C ILE A 7 -17.53 -14.49 -6.27
N PRO A 8 -16.54 -14.57 -7.19
CA PRO A 8 -15.16 -14.44 -6.77
C PRO A 8 -15.11 -13.11 -6.01
N PRO A 9 -14.43 -13.00 -4.86
CA PRO A 9 -14.29 -11.70 -4.24
C PRO A 9 -13.60 -10.82 -5.28
N GLY A 10 -14.40 -10.04 -6.00
CA GLY A 10 -13.98 -8.91 -6.80
C GLY A 10 -13.46 -7.89 -5.82
N ARG A 11 -12.33 -8.23 -5.20
CA ARG A 11 -11.59 -7.35 -4.32
C ARG A 11 -10.93 -6.36 -5.25
N SER A 12 -11.62 -5.23 -5.39
CA SER A 12 -11.14 -3.96 -5.90
C SER A 12 -9.63 -3.94 -6.00
N HIS A 13 -9.10 -3.86 -7.22
CA HIS A 13 -7.67 -3.70 -7.53
C HIS A 13 -7.15 -2.37 -6.95
N GLY A 14 -7.08 -2.23 -5.64
CA GLY A 14 -6.25 -1.23 -5.01
C GLY A 14 -4.83 -1.66 -5.30
N ARG A 15 -4.18 -1.02 -6.30
CA ARG A 15 -2.79 -1.30 -6.64
C ARG A 15 -1.98 -1.29 -5.34
N GLU A 16 -1.38 -2.41 -5.00
CA GLU A 16 -0.48 -2.49 -3.84
C GLU A 16 0.66 -1.50 -4.09
N LEU A 17 0.78 -0.52 -3.20
CA LEU A 17 1.84 0.47 -3.26
C LEU A 17 2.93 0.04 -2.30
N TYR A 18 4.16 0.07 -2.79
CA TYR A 18 5.34 0.09 -1.94
C TYR A 18 5.80 1.53 -1.87
N LEU A 19 6.19 1.95 -0.66
CA LEU A 19 6.72 3.27 -0.40
C LEU A 19 8.10 3.11 0.22
N ARG A 20 8.96 4.10 0.07
CA ARG A 20 10.24 4.18 0.77
C ARG A 20 10.35 5.53 1.43
N CYS A 21 10.64 5.53 2.72
CA CYS A 21 10.89 6.75 3.46
C CYS A 21 12.30 7.25 3.15
N ARG A 22 12.44 8.48 2.66
CA ARG A 22 13.75 9.11 2.41
C ARG A 22 14.51 9.44 3.69
N ALA A 23 13.81 9.77 4.77
CA ALA A 23 14.42 10.12 6.05
C ALA A 23 15.12 8.94 6.75
N CYS A 24 14.57 7.72 6.68
CA CYS A 24 15.14 6.54 7.34
C CYS A 24 15.46 5.37 6.39
N ALA A 25 15.32 5.58 5.07
CA ALA A 25 15.51 4.59 4.01
C ALA A 25 14.59 3.34 4.08
N GLU A 26 13.64 3.27 5.02
CA GLU A 26 12.76 2.12 5.26
C GLU A 26 11.73 1.93 4.13
N GLU A 27 11.50 0.67 3.74
CA GLU A 27 10.42 0.28 2.84
C GLU A 27 9.12 0.01 3.62
N ILE A 28 8.03 0.64 3.16
CA ILE A 28 6.70 0.58 3.76
C ILE A 28 5.75 0.02 2.70
N GLY A 29 5.33 -1.22 2.87
CA GLY A 29 4.42 -1.88 1.94
C GLY A 29 4.23 -3.36 2.24
N PRO A 30 3.23 -4.01 1.63
CA PRO A 30 2.24 -3.43 0.71
C PRO A 30 1.21 -2.55 1.45
N VAL A 31 0.93 -1.36 0.90
CA VAL A 31 -0.12 -0.45 1.41
C VAL A 31 -1.07 -0.03 0.30
N PHE A 32 -2.34 0.17 0.63
CA PHE A 32 -3.36 0.64 -0.33
C PHE A 32 -3.43 2.17 -0.42
N ARG A 33 -2.88 2.88 0.58
CA ARG A 33 -2.86 4.35 0.66
C ARG A 33 -1.53 4.82 1.24
N VAL A 34 -1.08 6.00 0.80
CA VAL A 34 0.12 6.63 1.35
C VAL A 34 -0.18 7.15 2.76
N PRO A 35 0.50 6.66 3.82
CA PRO A 35 0.25 7.11 5.18
C PRO A 35 0.67 8.58 5.35
N ALA A 36 0.10 9.25 6.35
CA ALA A 36 0.41 10.65 6.63
C ALA A 36 1.84 10.85 7.20
N LYS A 37 2.39 9.80 7.82
CA LYS A 37 3.74 9.77 8.40
C LYS A 37 4.38 8.40 8.17
N CYS A 38 5.71 8.35 8.18
CA CYS A 38 6.48 7.11 8.19
C CYS A 38 6.22 6.33 9.50
N PRO A 39 5.85 5.04 9.46
CA PRO A 39 5.55 4.25 10.65
C PRO A 39 6.79 3.94 11.51
N LYS A 40 8.01 4.12 10.98
CA LYS A 40 9.25 3.90 11.73
C LYS A 40 9.80 5.17 12.37
N CYS A 41 10.05 6.20 11.56
CA CYS A 41 10.71 7.43 12.01
C CYS A 41 9.75 8.61 12.19
N GLN A 42 8.44 8.42 11.96
CA GLN A 42 7.40 9.46 12.04
C GLN A 42 7.61 10.66 11.11
N ALA A 43 8.52 10.56 10.12
CA ALA A 43 8.73 11.57 9.10
C ALA A 43 7.43 11.87 8.33
N PRO A 44 7.21 13.11 7.88
CA PRO A 44 5.98 13.50 7.19
C PRO A 44 5.82 12.79 5.84
N LYS A 45 4.59 12.77 5.31
CA LYS A 45 4.26 12.17 4.01
C LYS A 45 5.13 12.69 2.85
N SER A 46 5.65 13.91 2.92
CA SER A 46 6.61 14.44 1.93
C SER A 46 7.88 13.60 1.80
N GLU A 47 8.28 12.94 2.88
CA GLU A 47 9.44 12.04 2.90
C GLU A 47 9.12 10.62 2.41
N LEU A 48 7.85 10.32 2.07
CA LEU A 48 7.43 9.00 1.58
C LEU A 48 7.36 9.01 0.05
N ALA A 49 8.30 8.33 -0.59
CA ALA A 49 8.33 8.16 -2.04
C ALA A 49 7.67 6.84 -2.45
N LYS A 50 6.90 6.83 -3.54
CA LYS A 50 6.40 5.57 -4.12
C LYS A 50 7.54 4.81 -4.78
N VAL A 51 7.57 3.49 -4.58
CA VAL A 51 8.49 2.57 -5.22
C VAL A 51 7.66 1.61 -6.06
N GLU A 52 7.94 1.57 -7.35
CA GLU A 52 7.38 0.55 -8.23
C GLU A 52 8.29 -0.67 -8.16
N ARG A 53 7.83 -1.76 -7.52
CA ARG A 53 8.53 -3.05 -7.61
C ARG A 53 8.17 -3.65 -8.97
N ARG A 54 9.14 -3.62 -9.90
CA ARG A 54 9.06 -4.30 -11.20
C ARG A 54 9.20 -5.81 -11.05
#